data_AF-A0A0D2LJ12-F1
#
_entry.id   AF-A0A0D2LJ12-F1
#
_cell.length_a   1.000
_cell.length_b   1.000
_cell.length_c   1.000
_cell.angle_alpha   90.00
_cell.angle_beta   90.00
_cell.angle_gamma   90.00
#
_symmetry.space_group_name_H-M   'P 1'
#
loop_
_entity.id
_entity.type
_entity.pdbx_description
1 polymer ?
#
loop_
_entity_poly.entity_id
_entity_poly.type
_entity_poly.pdbx_seq_one_letter_code
_entity_poly.pdbx_strand_id
1 'polypeptide(L)'
;MIRAKPMLLNLSTQKLASKCKALISLEGLPATAASEMAAAVPGVLLLATAKLQQRWLFLRAAAAISPRWRAEWPRLSPSCLGVLLNSSDRRLARLRFVYAAREAAGVPLFNAVVMPDAAFATRFEGHARWWAREQAGGGGGAASGGGGGAALS
;
A
#
# COMPACT_ATOMS: atom_id res chain seq x y z
N MET A 1 -18.58 7.99 14.00
CA MET A 1 -17.19 7.53 13.78
C MET A 1 -16.71 6.44 14.74
N ILE A 2 -17.13 6.36 16.00
CA ILE A 2 -16.66 5.35 16.98
C ILE A 2 -17.25 3.93 16.76
N ARG A 3 -18.43 3.81 16.15
CA ARG A 3 -19.12 2.52 15.94
C ARG A 3 -18.39 1.53 15.01
N ALA A 4 -17.49 2.00 14.15
CA ALA A 4 -16.90 1.15 13.10
C ALA A 4 -15.68 0.33 13.58
N LYS A 5 -14.97 0.75 14.64
CA LYS A 5 -13.81 0.04 15.19
C LYS A 5 -13.66 0.26 16.71
N PRO A 6 -14.27 -0.58 17.57
CA PRO A 6 -14.24 -0.40 19.02
C PRO A 6 -12.82 -0.49 19.61
N MET A 7 -11.89 -1.17 18.92
CA MET A 7 -10.50 -1.29 19.38
C MET A 7 -9.75 0.05 19.46
N LEU A 8 -10.21 1.10 18.77
CA LEU A 8 -9.62 2.44 18.91
C LEU A 8 -9.94 3.07 20.27
N LEU A 9 -11.05 2.67 20.90
CA LEU A 9 -11.38 3.09 22.27
C LEU A 9 -10.43 2.49 23.30
N ASN A 10 -9.77 1.37 22.96
CA ASN A 10 -8.80 0.72 23.83
C ASN A 10 -7.39 1.34 23.71
N LEU A 11 -7.20 2.30 22.80
CA LEU A 11 -5.95 3.06 22.74
C LEU A 11 -6.02 4.24 23.69
N SER A 12 -4.96 4.46 24.46
CA SER A 12 -4.83 5.71 25.21
C SER A 12 -4.82 6.91 24.25
N THR A 13 -5.28 8.06 24.73
CA THR A 13 -5.28 9.33 23.98
C THR A 13 -3.88 9.66 23.46
N GLN A 14 -2.84 9.43 24.26
CA GLN A 14 -1.44 9.61 23.87
C GLN A 14 -1.02 8.69 22.71
N LYS A 15 -1.42 7.42 22.75
CA LYS A 15 -1.11 6.46 21.69
C LYS A 15 -1.85 6.82 20.40
N LEU A 16 -3.10 7.24 20.49
CA LEU A 16 -3.87 7.71 19.34
C LEU A 16 -3.23 8.97 18.71
N ALA A 17 -2.85 9.94 19.53
CA ALA A 17 -2.15 11.14 19.06
C ALA A 17 -0.83 10.81 18.35
N SER A 18 -0.05 9.86 18.90
CA SER A 18 1.18 9.36 18.26
C SER A 18 0.90 8.72 16.89
N LYS A 19 -0.20 7.96 16.76
CA LYS A 19 -0.61 7.36 15.47
C LYS A 19 -1.06 8.40 14.45
N CYS A 20 -1.81 9.40 14.88
CA CYS A 20 -2.18 10.52 13.99
C CYS A 20 -0.93 11.28 13.53
N LYS A 21 0.01 11.57 14.45
CA LYS A 21 1.28 12.21 14.11
C LYS A 21 2.09 11.38 13.10
N ALA A 22 2.13 10.07 13.28
CA ALA A 22 2.79 9.17 12.32
C ALA A 22 2.15 9.23 10.92
N LEU A 23 0.82 9.30 10.84
CA LEU A 23 0.11 9.42 9.57
C LEU A 23 0.37 10.78 8.89
N ILE A 24 0.35 11.87 9.67
CA ILE A 24 0.66 13.22 9.19
C ILE A 24 2.12 13.34 8.72
N SER A 25 3.03 12.57 9.33
CA SER A 25 4.45 12.55 8.94
C SER A 25 4.76 11.79 7.65
N LEU A 26 3.74 11.21 6.99
CA LEU A 26 3.94 10.55 5.71
C LEU A 26 4.33 11.57 4.64
N GLU A 27 5.50 11.36 4.04
CA GLU A 27 6.05 12.25 3.03
C GLU A 27 5.10 12.42 1.84
N GLY A 28 4.83 13.67 1.46
CA GLY A 28 3.96 14.01 0.33
C GLY A 28 2.46 13.87 0.61
N LEU A 29 2.05 13.57 1.84
CA LEU A 29 0.65 13.55 2.26
C LEU A 29 0.30 14.84 3.04
N PRO A 30 -0.62 15.70 2.55
CA PRO A 30 -1.08 16.85 3.30
C PRO A 30 -1.70 16.46 4.66
N ALA A 31 -1.50 17.28 5.70
CA ALA A 31 -2.04 17.00 7.03
C ALA A 31 -3.58 16.92 7.07
N THR A 32 -4.26 17.71 6.22
CA THR A 32 -5.72 17.65 6.03
C THR A 32 -6.13 16.30 5.45
N ALA A 33 -5.46 15.85 4.38
CA ALA A 33 -5.69 14.54 3.77
C ALA A 33 -5.41 13.38 4.75
N ALA A 34 -4.36 13.48 5.57
CA ALA A 34 -4.09 12.50 6.63
C ALA A 34 -5.25 12.43 7.65
N SER A 35 -5.81 13.57 8.04
CA SER A 35 -6.94 13.64 8.98
C SER A 35 -8.22 13.05 8.37
N GLU A 36 -8.53 13.41 7.11
CA GLU A 36 -9.66 12.83 6.36
C GLU A 36 -9.54 11.32 6.18
N MET A 37 -8.32 10.84 5.89
CA MET A 37 -8.02 9.42 5.79
C MET A 37 -8.26 8.69 7.12
N ALA A 38 -7.76 9.24 8.22
CA ALA A 38 -7.98 8.67 9.55
C ALA A 38 -9.46 8.64 9.93
N ALA A 39 -10.24 9.65 9.50
CA ALA A 39 -11.67 9.70 9.74
C ALA A 39 -12.45 8.66 8.91
N ALA A 40 -12.11 8.54 7.63
CA ALA A 40 -12.77 7.62 6.70
C ALA A 40 -12.37 6.16 6.91
N VAL A 41 -11.10 5.90 7.23
CA VAL A 41 -10.54 4.55 7.43
C VAL A 41 -9.76 4.50 8.75
N PRO A 42 -10.45 4.51 9.92
CA PRO A 42 -9.79 4.55 11.23
C PRO A 42 -8.85 3.36 11.50
N GLY A 43 -9.02 2.28 10.74
CA GLY A 43 -8.11 1.12 10.78
C GLY A 43 -6.66 1.43 10.52
N VAL A 44 -6.37 2.47 9.75
CA VAL A 44 -5.00 2.87 9.43
C VAL A 44 -4.20 3.20 10.70
N LEU A 45 -4.87 3.71 11.75
CA LEU A 45 -4.25 4.06 13.03
C LEU A 45 -3.90 2.83 13.88
N LEU A 46 -4.45 1.65 13.54
CA LEU A 46 -4.11 0.40 14.21
C LEU A 46 -2.80 -0.20 13.68
N LEU A 47 -2.30 0.27 12.54
CA LEU A 47 -1.03 -0.20 11.98
C LEU A 47 0.15 0.24 12.85
N ALA A 48 1.15 -0.62 12.99
CA ALA A 48 2.45 -0.22 13.54
C ALA A 48 3.04 0.92 12.69
N THR A 49 3.69 1.90 13.32
CA THR A 49 4.20 3.09 12.64
C THR A 49 5.20 2.73 11.53
N ALA A 50 6.10 1.78 11.79
CA ALA A 50 7.01 1.24 10.79
C ALA A 50 6.26 0.58 9.61
N LYS A 51 5.23 -0.22 9.90
CA LYS A 51 4.41 -0.88 8.85
C LYS A 51 3.64 0.14 8.00
N LEU A 52 3.15 1.21 8.61
CA LEU A 52 2.49 2.32 7.91
C LEU A 52 3.46 3.00 6.92
N GLN A 53 4.65 3.38 7.40
CA GLN A 53 5.69 4.00 6.55
C GLN A 53 6.14 3.07 5.43
N GLN A 54 6.42 1.80 5.74
CA GLN A 54 6.80 0.79 4.74
C GLN A 54 5.74 0.66 3.65
N ARG A 55 4.45 0.59 4.02
CA ARG A 55 3.36 0.47 3.06
C ARG A 55 3.18 1.74 2.23
N TRP A 56 3.34 2.91 2.83
CA TRP A 56 3.30 4.18 2.11
C TRP A 56 4.38 4.26 1.03
N LEU A 57 5.62 3.93 1.40
CA LEU A 57 6.75 3.89 0.46
C LEU A 57 6.53 2.85 -0.64
N PHE A 58 6.07 1.65 -0.27
CA PHE A 58 5.75 0.60 -1.24
C PHE A 58 4.69 1.07 -2.25
N LEU A 59 3.60 1.69 -1.79
CA LEU A 59 2.54 2.18 -2.66
C LEU A 59 3.00 3.31 -3.57
N ARG A 60 3.81 4.26 -3.07
CA ARG A 60 4.41 5.32 -3.88
C ARG A 60 5.34 4.75 -4.94
N ALA A 61 6.21 3.83 -4.56
CA ALA A 61 7.11 3.15 -5.49
C ALA A 61 6.31 2.38 -6.55
N ALA A 62 5.32 1.59 -6.13
CA ALA A 62 4.45 0.87 -7.04
C ALA A 62 3.71 1.83 -7.99
N ALA A 63 3.13 2.92 -7.50
CA ALA A 63 2.49 3.91 -8.36
C ALA A 63 3.46 4.50 -9.40
N ALA A 64 4.74 4.67 -9.07
CA ALA A 64 5.73 5.24 -9.97
C ALA A 64 6.12 4.30 -11.13
N ILE A 65 5.95 2.97 -11.02
CA ILE A 65 6.41 2.01 -12.04
C ILE A 65 5.55 1.97 -13.30
N SER A 66 4.27 2.37 -13.21
CA SER A 66 3.32 2.35 -14.32
C SER A 66 2.90 3.78 -14.66
N PRO A 67 2.98 4.23 -15.93
CA PRO A 67 2.50 5.56 -16.33
C PRO A 67 1.04 5.81 -15.92
N ARG A 68 0.20 4.78 -16.03
CA ARG A 68 -1.20 4.84 -15.61
C ARG A 68 -1.33 5.08 -14.11
N TRP A 69 -0.67 4.26 -13.29
CA TRP A 69 -0.76 4.37 -11.83
C TRP A 69 -0.17 5.69 -11.33
N ARG A 70 0.88 6.19 -11.99
CA ARG A 70 1.46 7.50 -11.70
C ARG A 70 0.46 8.63 -11.92
N ALA A 71 -0.34 8.54 -12.98
CA ALA A 71 -1.40 9.51 -13.26
C ALA A 71 -2.61 9.37 -12.31
N GLU A 72 -2.91 8.15 -11.86
CA GLU A 72 -4.01 7.88 -10.92
C GLU A 72 -3.67 8.28 -9.47
N TRP A 73 -2.42 8.10 -9.03
CA TRP A 73 -1.98 8.34 -7.66
C TRP A 73 -2.40 9.69 -7.07
N PRO A 74 -2.12 10.85 -7.71
CA PRO A 74 -2.52 12.14 -7.15
C PRO A 74 -4.03 12.38 -7.15
N ARG A 75 -4.81 11.55 -7.87
CA ARG A 75 -6.27 11.65 -7.95
C ARG A 75 -7.00 10.76 -6.95
N LEU A 76 -6.27 9.91 -6.23
CA LEU A 76 -6.87 9.05 -5.21
C LEU A 76 -7.34 9.89 -4.03
N SER A 77 -8.60 9.70 -3.63
CA SER A 77 -9.12 10.32 -2.43
C SER A 77 -8.38 9.80 -1.17
N PRO A 78 -8.36 10.57 -0.08
CA PRO A 78 -7.81 10.11 1.19
C PRO A 78 -8.41 8.80 1.71
N SER A 79 -9.71 8.55 1.44
CA SER A 79 -10.36 7.29 1.80
C SER A 79 -9.82 6.10 1.00
N CYS A 80 -9.61 6.26 -0.32
CA CYS A 80 -9.00 5.22 -1.15
C CYS A 80 -7.58 4.90 -0.69
N LEU A 81 -6.76 5.93 -0.41
CA LEU A 81 -5.42 5.75 0.14
C LEU A 81 -5.45 5.01 1.48
N GLY A 82 -6.39 5.34 2.37
CA GLY A 82 -6.59 4.64 3.63
C GLY A 82 -6.93 3.16 3.45
N VAL A 83 -7.79 2.81 2.48
CA VAL A 83 -8.11 1.42 2.15
C VAL A 83 -6.89 0.67 1.62
N LEU A 84 -6.08 1.30 0.77
CA LEU A 84 -4.84 0.71 0.27
C LEU A 84 -3.85 0.44 1.41
N LEU A 85 -3.62 1.44 2.28
CA LEU A 85 -2.73 1.30 3.43
C LEU A 85 -3.22 0.24 4.42
N ASN A 86 -4.53 0.09 4.59
CA ASN A 86 -5.13 -0.90 5.48
C ASN A 86 -5.32 -2.29 4.84
N SER A 87 -4.95 -2.48 3.56
CA SER A 87 -5.06 -3.77 2.87
C SER A 87 -4.06 -4.81 3.41
N SER A 88 -4.31 -6.10 3.17
CA SER A 88 -3.37 -7.16 3.56
C SER A 88 -2.12 -7.15 2.69
N ASP A 89 -1.02 -7.72 3.21
CA ASP A 89 0.24 -7.78 2.46
C ASP A 89 0.08 -8.61 1.16
N ARG A 90 -0.76 -9.66 1.20
CA ARG A 90 -1.15 -10.44 0.01
C ARG A 90 -1.84 -9.58 -1.05
N ARG A 91 -2.73 -8.66 -0.66
CA ARG A 91 -3.41 -7.76 -1.61
C ARG A 91 -2.47 -6.71 -2.18
N LEU A 92 -1.56 -6.18 -1.36
CA LEU A 92 -0.52 -5.24 -1.83
C LEU A 92 0.45 -5.91 -2.80
N ALA A 93 0.82 -7.17 -2.57
CA ALA A 93 1.67 -7.94 -3.47
C ALA A 93 1.11 -8.12 -4.88
N ARG A 94 -0.21 -8.00 -5.06
CA ARG A 94 -0.85 -8.01 -6.38
C ARG A 94 -0.30 -6.95 -7.31
N LEU A 95 0.15 -5.80 -6.78
CA LEU A 95 0.76 -4.75 -7.59
C LEU A 95 2.04 -5.24 -8.29
N ARG A 96 2.88 -6.01 -7.57
CA ARG A 96 4.08 -6.64 -8.14
C ARG A 96 3.71 -7.68 -9.19
N PHE A 97 2.70 -8.51 -8.91
CA PHE A 97 2.22 -9.49 -9.88
C PHE A 97 1.68 -8.83 -11.16
N VAL A 98 0.76 -7.86 -11.04
CA VAL A 98 0.12 -7.20 -12.18
C VAL A 98 1.16 -6.48 -13.04
N TYR A 99 2.19 -5.90 -12.42
CA TYR A 99 3.31 -5.33 -13.15
C TYR A 99 4.15 -6.40 -13.86
N ALA A 100 4.52 -7.48 -13.18
CA ALA A 100 5.29 -8.58 -13.77
C ALA A 100 4.55 -9.28 -14.92
N ALA A 101 3.22 -9.37 -14.83
CA ALA A 101 2.34 -9.88 -15.86
C ALA A 101 2.13 -8.89 -17.03
N ARG A 102 2.71 -7.69 -16.97
CA ARG A 102 2.55 -6.59 -17.96
C ARG A 102 1.11 -6.08 -18.10
N GLU A 103 0.29 -6.25 -17.07
CA GLU A 103 -1.13 -5.88 -17.04
C GLU A 103 -1.38 -4.50 -16.39
N ALA A 104 -0.35 -3.85 -15.85
CA ALA A 104 -0.49 -2.61 -15.08
C ALA A 104 -1.08 -1.43 -15.87
N ALA A 105 -1.03 -1.46 -17.21
CA ALA A 105 -1.67 -0.45 -18.07
C ALA A 105 -3.20 -0.64 -18.18
N GLY A 106 -3.68 -1.87 -18.01
CA GLY A 106 -5.10 -2.24 -18.16
C GLY A 106 -5.89 -2.26 -16.85
N VAL A 107 -5.26 -1.97 -15.71
CA VAL A 107 -5.85 -2.15 -14.38
C VAL A 107 -5.58 -0.92 -13.51
N PRO A 108 -6.61 -0.25 -12.97
CA PRO A 108 -6.41 0.84 -12.01
C PRO A 108 -5.66 0.38 -10.76
N LEU A 109 -4.81 1.25 -10.20
CA LEU A 109 -3.99 0.96 -9.01
C LEU A 109 -4.86 0.49 -7.85
N PHE A 110 -5.96 1.21 -7.60
CA PHE A 110 -6.90 0.88 -6.54
C PHE A 110 -7.51 -0.52 -6.75
N ASN A 111 -8.02 -0.77 -7.96
CA ASN A 111 -8.68 -2.02 -8.30
C ASN A 111 -7.73 -3.22 -8.24
N ALA A 112 -6.46 -3.06 -8.62
CA ALA A 112 -5.47 -4.12 -8.51
C ALA A 112 -5.32 -4.64 -7.07
N VAL A 113 -5.52 -3.78 -6.06
CA VAL A 113 -5.43 -4.15 -4.64
C VAL A 113 -6.78 -4.61 -4.09
N VAL A 114 -7.87 -3.88 -4.36
CA VAL A 114 -9.16 -4.09 -3.68
C VAL A 114 -10.06 -5.11 -4.35
N MET A 115 -9.78 -5.52 -5.59
CA MET A 115 -10.56 -6.52 -6.32
C MET A 115 -10.78 -7.77 -5.45
N PRO A 116 -11.99 -8.35 -5.40
CA PRO A 116 -12.25 -9.57 -4.65
C PRO A 116 -11.31 -10.70 -5.07
N ASP A 117 -10.90 -11.53 -4.11
CA ASP A 117 -9.88 -12.56 -4.34
C ASP A 117 -10.27 -13.55 -5.45
N ALA A 118 -11.54 -13.96 -5.51
CA ALA A 118 -12.07 -14.80 -6.59
C ALA A 118 -11.98 -14.09 -7.95
N ALA A 119 -12.45 -12.84 -8.06
CA ALA A 119 -12.39 -12.08 -9.30
C ALA A 119 -10.94 -11.82 -9.77
N PHE A 120 -10.03 -11.58 -8.82
CA PHE A 120 -8.61 -11.43 -9.12
C PHE A 120 -8.01 -12.74 -9.64
N ALA A 121 -8.34 -13.87 -9.02
CA ALA A 121 -7.85 -15.18 -9.46
C ALA A 121 -8.36 -15.57 -10.85
N THR A 122 -9.62 -15.26 -11.17
CA THR A 122 -10.20 -15.49 -12.50
C THR A 122 -9.57 -14.59 -13.55
N ARG A 123 -9.32 -13.32 -13.25
CA ARG A 123 -8.73 -12.38 -14.20
C ARG A 123 -7.24 -12.61 -14.43
N PHE A 124 -6.51 -13.01 -13.38
CA PHE A 124 -5.06 -13.10 -13.38
C PHE A 124 -4.60 -14.52 -13.12
N GLU A 125 -4.64 -15.32 -14.18
CA GLU A 125 -4.15 -16.69 -14.14
C GLU A 125 -2.68 -16.74 -13.70
N GLY A 126 -2.33 -17.77 -12.92
CA GLY A 126 -0.96 -17.96 -12.44
C GLY A 126 -0.58 -17.12 -11.21
N HIS A 127 -1.42 -16.19 -10.73
CA HIS A 127 -1.15 -15.43 -9.50
C HIS A 127 -0.92 -16.34 -8.29
N ALA A 128 -1.71 -17.40 -8.11
CA ALA A 128 -1.54 -18.33 -6.99
C ALA A 128 -0.16 -19.02 -7.00
N ARG A 129 0.29 -19.46 -8.18
CA ARG A 129 1.62 -20.08 -8.36
C ARG A 129 2.73 -19.07 -8.15
N TRP A 130 2.56 -17.84 -8.63
CA TRP A 130 3.52 -16.75 -8.39
C TRP A 130 3.64 -16.43 -6.90
N TRP A 131 2.52 -16.31 -6.19
CA TRP A 131 2.50 -16.01 -4.76
C TRP A 131 3.14 -17.13 -3.91
N ALA A 132 2.93 -18.40 -4.30
CA ALA A 132 3.60 -19.52 -3.64
C ALA A 132 5.13 -19.44 -3.78
N ARG A 133 5.64 -19.05 -4.96
CA ARG A 133 7.08 -18.84 -5.17
C ARG A 133 7.63 -17.66 -4.37
N GLU A 134 6.92 -16.54 -4.32
CA GLU A 134 7.31 -15.38 -3.52
C GLU A 134 7.41 -15.71 -2.03
N GLN A 135 6.49 -16.54 -1.50
CA GLN A 135 6.56 -16.99 -0.12
C GLN A 135 7.70 -17.99 0.12
N ALA A 136 7.97 -18.90 -0.83
CA ALA A 136 9.06 -19.85 -0.73
C ALA A 136 10.45 -19.18 -0.87
N GLY A 137 10.57 -18.13 -1.67
CA GLY A 137 11.79 -17.33 -1.82
C GLY A 137 11.97 -16.25 -0.75
N GLY A 138 10.91 -15.88 -0.01
CA GLY A 138 10.89 -14.76 0.94
C GLY A 138 11.55 -15.02 2.31
N GLY A 139 12.31 -16.11 2.45
CA GLY A 139 13.09 -16.41 3.65
C GLY A 139 14.42 -15.65 3.76
N GLY A 140 14.82 -14.85 2.77
CA GLY A 140 16.05 -14.06 2.84
C GLY A 140 16.08 -12.90 1.86
N GLY A 141 16.46 -11.71 2.34
CA GLY A 141 16.92 -10.63 1.46
C GLY A 141 16.15 -9.31 1.59
N ALA A 142 16.40 -8.60 2.68
CA ALA A 142 16.52 -7.16 2.60
C ALA A 142 17.72 -6.78 1.69
N ALA A 143 17.61 -5.64 1.00
CA ALA A 143 18.69 -4.87 0.37
C ALA A 143 19.41 -5.47 -0.87
N SER A 144 19.14 -4.90 -2.05
CA SER A 144 20.11 -4.42 -3.05
C SER A 144 19.32 -3.94 -4.30
N GLY A 145 19.71 -2.93 -5.07
CA GLY A 145 20.99 -2.24 -5.14
C GLY A 145 20.83 -0.73 -5.20
N GLY A 146 21.78 -0.07 -4.52
CA GLY A 146 22.15 1.30 -4.78
C GLY A 146 22.88 1.43 -6.11
N GLY A 147 22.82 2.63 -6.67
CA GLY A 147 23.59 3.02 -7.84
C GLY A 147 25.08 3.14 -7.55
N GLY A 148 25.86 3.05 -8.62
CA GLY A 148 27.28 3.35 -8.65
C GLY A 148 27.74 3.22 -10.10
N GLY A 149 28.02 4.35 -10.74
CA GLY A 149 28.30 4.45 -12.16
C GLY A 149 29.60 3.74 -12.57
N ALA A 150 29.58 3.23 -13.80
CA ALA A 150 30.78 3.01 -14.59
C ALA A 150 30.74 4.01 -15.73
N ALA A 151 31.54 5.07 -15.61
CA ALA A 151 31.97 5.88 -16.74
C ALA A 151 32.99 5.06 -17.52
N LEU A 152 32.68 4.66 -18.76
CA LEU A 152 33.67 4.36 -19.78
C LEU A 152 33.09 4.67 -21.17
N SER A 153 33.95 5.32 -21.96
CA SER A 153 33.87 5.70 -23.38
C SER A 153 33.23 7.05 -23.70
#